data_AF-A0A116LX97-F1
#
_entry.id   AF-A0A116LX97-F1
#
_cell.length_a   1.000
_cell.length_b   1.000
_cell.length_c   1.000
_cell.angle_alpha   90.00
_cell.angle_beta   90.00
_cell.angle_gamma   90.00
#
_symmetry.space_group_name_H-M   'P 1'
#
loop_
_entity.id
_entity.type
_entity.pdbx_description
1 polymer ?
#
loop_
_entity_poly.entity_id
_entity_poly.type
_entity_poly.pdbx_seq_one_letter_code
_entity_poly.pdbx_strand_id
1 'polypeptide(L)' 'MEFTNEMITELKTAPKDKNLAPYHKRIQAVYLRSIQTPYKSIMDMLDVSHDTVWRLTKKYQEHVLPQMLEEVI' A
#
# COMPACT_ATOMS: atom_id res chain seq x y z
N MET A 1 0.41 -14.82 -4.62
CA MET A 1 0.06 -14.07 -5.83
C MET A 1 1.00 -12.89 -5.95
N GLU A 2 1.51 -12.69 -7.16
CA GLU A 2 2.19 -11.45 -7.52
C GLU A 2 1.13 -10.38 -7.86
N PHE A 3 1.46 -9.11 -7.66
CA PHE A 3 0.58 -8.02 -8.07
C PHE A 3 0.56 -7.89 -9.59
N THR A 4 -0.61 -7.63 -10.16
CA THR A 4 -0.72 -7.37 -11.59
C THR A 4 -0.16 -5.98 -11.93
N ASN A 5 0.21 -5.76 -13.19
CA ASN A 5 0.64 -4.44 -13.66
C ASN A 5 -0.45 -3.36 -13.46
N GLU A 6 -1.73 -3.73 -13.54
CA GLU A 6 -2.86 -2.83 -13.29
C GLU A 6 -2.89 -2.38 -11.83
N MET A 7 -2.75 -3.32 -10.89
CA MET A 7 -2.69 -3.02 -9.44
C MET A 7 -1.48 -2.13 -9.11
N ILE A 8 -0.31 -2.44 -9.67
CA ILE A 8 0.90 -1.62 -9.47
C ILE A 8 0.69 -0.21 -10.03
N THR A 9 0.01 -0.08 -11.18
CA THR A 9 -0.30 1.21 -11.78
C THR A 9 -1.31 2.00 -10.94
N GLU A 10 -2.36 1.36 -10.42
CA GLU A 10 -3.32 1.96 -9.50
C GLU A 10 -2.62 2.51 -8.25
N LEU A 11 -1.80 1.70 -7.58
CA LEU A 11 -1.03 2.12 -6.40
C LEU A 11 -0.05 3.26 -6.70
N LYS A 12 0.55 3.28 -7.89
CA LYS A 12 1.49 4.32 -8.31
C LYS A 12 0.79 5.66 -8.58
N THR A 13 -0.45 5.64 -9.08
CA THR A 13 -1.19 6.85 -9.45
C THR A 13 -2.08 7.37 -8.33
N ALA A 14 -2.55 6.52 -7.42
CA ALA A 14 -3.43 6.89 -6.31
C ALA A 14 -2.89 8.06 -5.45
N PRO A 15 -1.59 8.18 -5.12
CA PRO A 15 -1.08 9.33 -4.37
C PRO A 15 -1.17 10.69 -5.09
N LYS A 16 -1.60 10.74 -6.36
CA LYS A 16 -1.87 11.98 -7.08
C LYS A 16 -3.26 12.55 -6.76
N ASP A 17 -4.17 11.72 -6.25
CA ASP A 17 -5.50 12.15 -5.84
C ASP A 17 -5.43 12.83 -4.46
N LYS A 18 -5.81 14.10 -4.41
CA LYS A 18 -5.84 14.88 -3.16
C LYS A 18 -6.79 14.30 -2.12
N ASN A 19 -7.85 13.61 -2.54
CA ASN A 19 -8.78 12.95 -1.62
C ASN A 19 -8.14 11.77 -0.89
N LEU A 20 -7.07 11.21 -1.44
CA LEU A 20 -6.33 10.10 -0.86
C LEU A 20 -5.15 10.55 0.02
N ALA A 21 -4.94 11.86 0.18
CA ALA A 21 -3.87 12.41 1.01
C ALA A 21 -3.78 11.80 2.42
N PRO A 22 -4.88 11.56 3.15
CA PRO A 22 -4.82 10.90 4.46
C PRO A 22 -4.24 9.48 4.43
N TYR A 23 -4.30 8.82 3.27
CA TYR A 23 -3.90 7.43 3.10
C TYR A 23 -2.59 7.24 2.32
N HIS A 24 -1.90 8.31 1.93
CA HIS A 24 -0.70 8.23 1.10
C HIS A 24 0.37 7.29 1.66
N LYS A 25 0.63 7.32 2.98
CA LYS A 25 1.58 6.39 3.62
C LYS A 25 1.17 4.92 3.43
N ARG A 26 -0.13 4.62 3.60
CA ARG A 26 -0.67 3.26 3.43
C ARG A 26 -0.52 2.79 1.98
N ILE A 27 -0.90 3.65 1.03
CA ILE A 27 -0.79 3.38 -0.42
C ILE A 27 0.67 3.17 -0.83
N GLN A 28 1.58 4.04 -0.37
CA GLN A 28 3.01 3.94 -0.66
C GLN A 28 3.64 2.67 -0.08
N ALA A 29 3.23 2.25 1.12
CA ALA A 29 3.73 1.02 1.73
C ALA A 29 3.40 -0.21 0.87
N VAL A 30 2.16 -0.31 0.39
CA VAL A 30 1.74 -1.42 -0.49
C VAL A 30 2.38 -1.31 -1.86
N TYR A 31 2.51 -0.10 -2.42
CA TYR A 31 3.21 0.12 -3.68
C TYR A 31 4.66 -0.39 -3.60
N LEU A 32 5.42 0.07 -2.61
CA LEU A 32 6.81 -0.34 -2.42
C LEU A 32 6.92 -1.86 -2.22
N ARG A 33 5.99 -2.45 -1.44
CA ARG A 33 5.96 -3.89 -1.26
C ARG A 33 5.65 -4.65 -2.57
N SER A 34 4.76 -4.11 -3.40
CA SER A 34 4.35 -4.70 -4.69
C SER A 34 5.50 -4.78 -5.70
N ILE A 35 6.44 -3.84 -5.63
CA ILE A 35 7.68 -3.82 -6.44
C ILE A 35 8.86 -4.49 -5.72
N GLN A 36 8.57 -5.36 -4.74
CA GLN A 36 9.54 -6.17 -4.02
C GLN A 36 10.51 -5.41 -3.10
N THR A 37 10.17 -4.18 -2.68
CA THR A 37 10.96 -3.48 -1.66
C THR A 37 10.94 -4.27 -0.35
N PRO A 38 12.09 -4.42 0.35
CA PRO A 38 12.15 -5.11 1.63
C PRO A 38 11.33 -4.39 2.71
N TYR A 39 10.70 -5.16 3.62
CA TYR A 39 9.92 -4.59 4.73
C TYR A 39 10.72 -3.56 5.54
N LYS A 40 11.96 -3.88 5.90
CA LYS A 40 12.83 -2.98 6.66
C LYS A 40 12.97 -1.61 5.99
N SER A 41 13.22 -1.58 4.68
CA SER A 41 13.34 -0.33 3.93
C SER A 41 12.03 0.46 3.90
N ILE A 42 10.88 -0.22 3.78
CA ILE A 42 9.56 0.44 3.82
C ILE A 42 9.30 1.06 5.19
N MET A 43 9.60 0.33 6.27
CA MET A 43 9.46 0.79 7.65
C MET A 43 10.33 2.03 7.89
N ASP A 44 11.60 1.97 7.50
CA ASP A 44 12.56 3.08 7.67
C ASP A 44 12.14 4.33 6.87
N MET A 45 11.56 4.16 5.68
CA MET A 45 11.14 5.28 4.81
C MET A 45 9.81 5.92 5.23
N LEU A 46 8.84 5.13 5.68
CA LEU A 46 7.47 5.59 5.88
C LEU A 46 7.05 5.73 7.35
N ASP A 47 7.89 5.26 8.28
CA ASP A 47 7.59 5.18 9.70
C ASP A 47 6.29 4.40 9.94
N VAL A 48 6.26 3.17 9.41
CA VAL A 48 5.13 2.22 9.52
C VAL A 48 5.62 0.90 10.09
N SER A 49 4.78 0.21 10.86
CA SER A 49 5.14 -1.09 11.44
C SER A 49 5.18 -2.19 10.37
N HIS A 50 5.95 -3.25 10.62
CA HIS A 50 5.96 -4.44 9.77
C HIS A 50 4.55 -5.03 9.58
N ASP A 51 3.79 -5.16 10.68
CA ASP A 51 2.43 -5.72 10.66
C ASP A 51 1.49 -4.89 9.79
N THR A 52 1.58 -3.55 9.88
CA THR A 52 0.81 -2.64 9.04
C THR A 52 1.10 -2.85 7.55
N VAL A 53 2.37 -2.96 7.15
CA VAL A 53 2.73 -3.23 5.74
C VAL A 53 2.18 -4.59 5.30
N TRP A 54 2.31 -5.62 6.14
CA TRP A 54 1.85 -6.97 5.83
C TRP A 54 0.32 -7.04 5.67
N ARG A 55 -0.45 -6.49 6.62
CA ARG A 55 -1.91 -6.45 6.58
C ARG A 55 -2.44 -5.70 5.37
N LEU A 56 -1.91 -4.49 5.12
CA LEU A 56 -2.32 -3.69 3.96
C LEU A 56 -2.02 -4.41 2.64
N THR A 57 -0.84 -5.04 2.54
CA THR A 57 -0.45 -5.81 1.34
C THR A 57 -1.39 -7.00 1.13
N LYS A 58 -1.73 -7.75 2.18
CA LYS A 58 -2.67 -8.87 2.10
C LYS A 58 -4.07 -8.42 1.73
N LYS A 59 -4.56 -7.37 2.37
CA LYS A 59 -5.89 -6.82 2.09
C LYS A 59 -6.02 -6.35 0.65
N TYR A 60 -5.00 -5.70 0.10
CA TYR A 60 -5.00 -5.26 -1.30
C TYR A 60 -4.81 -6.41 -2.30
N GLN A 61 -4.25 -7.56 -1.91
CA GLN A 61 -4.25 -8.75 -2.76
C GLN A 61 -5.65 -9.36 -2.90
N GLU A 62 -6.50 -9.19 -1.90
CA GLU A 62 -7.82 -9.83 -1.82
C GLU A 62 -8.96 -8.87 -2.20
N HIS A 63 -8.71 -7.56 -2.17
CA HIS A 63 -9.72 -6.51 -2.37
C HIS A 63 -9.20 -5.33 -3.19
N VAL A 64 -10.12 -4.49 -3.67
CA VAL A 64 -9.77 -3.25 -4.38
C VAL A 64 -9.37 -2.13 -3.43
N LEU A 65 -8.77 -1.06 -3.98
CA LEU A 65 -8.12 0.00 -3.21
C LEU A 65 -9.02 0.62 -2.11
N PRO A 66 -10.29 1.00 -2.35
CA PRO A 66 -11.14 1.56 -1.31
C PRO A 66 -11.26 0.69 -0.05
N GLN A 67 -11.46 -0.63 -0.21
CA GLN A 67 -11.58 -1.55 0.91
C GLN A 67 -10.25 -1.69 1.65
N MET A 68 -9.11 -1.63 0.96
CA MET A 68 -7.80 -1.57 1.62
C MET A 68 -7.69 -0.35 2.55
N LEU A 69 -8.21 0.81 2.14
CA LEU A 69 -8.13 2.07 2.87
C LEU A 69 -9.04 2.10 4.11
N GLU A 70 -10.14 1.35 4.09
CA GLU A 70 -11.13 1.24 5.17
C GLU A 70 -10.62 0.57 6.47
N GLU A 71 -9.34 0.23 6.62
CA GLU A 71 -8.85 -0.20 7.95
C GLU A 71 -8.93 0.96 8.96
N VAL A 72 -10.05 0.94 9.69
CA VAL A 72 -10.31 1.60 10.96
C VAL A 72 -9.44 0.93 12.02
N ILE A 73 -8.72 1.77 12.77
CA ILE A 73 -7.93 1.42 13.95
C ILE A 73 -8.86 0.89 15.03
#